data_AF-A0A420RTF4-F1
#
_entry.id   AF-A0A420RTF4-F1
#
_cell.length_a   1.000
_cell.length_b   1.000
_cell.length_c   1.000
_cell.angle_alpha   90.00
_cell.angle_beta   90.00
_cell.angle_gamma   90.00
#
_symmetry.space_group_name_H-M   'P 1'
#
loop_
_entity.id
_entity.type
_entity.pdbx_description
1 polymer ?
#
loop_
_entity_poly.entity_id
_entity_poly.type
_entity_poly.pdbx_seq_one_letter_code
_entity_poly.pdbx_strand_id
1 'polypeptide(L)'
;MSDQRIPSVIERPLPNGVIYDMSTVGQVRITLPELSTWSSGLHWHETHDEYLKVVKGAIRVRLGDLRQVISATDGNQPEIKVPRYAWHEWQRAAPEGEEVVVIERTEPDDNEKAIFFWNLNGVILDSPKMLSDETSVVSRLPSRLQGLFLDIWIPLNLFIIFRSLDNIPVFLDAPNLSRVSDNRLRSLLQNIDIVVSHLILLVASWAGWTLGLQPVRRKYTPEDAYATWHSRRKNAKKTA
;
A
#
# COMPACT_ATOMS: atom_id res chain seq x y z
N MET A 1 -13.02 27.41 -3.54
CA MET A 1 -12.71 25.98 -3.29
C MET A 1 -12.44 25.39 -4.65
N SER A 2 -11.19 25.02 -4.96
CA SER A 2 -10.88 24.47 -6.28
C SER A 2 -11.64 23.15 -6.43
N ASP A 3 -12.43 23.08 -7.49
CA ASP A 3 -13.22 21.91 -7.89
C ASP A 3 -12.29 20.85 -8.52
N GLN A 4 -11.19 20.55 -7.82
CA GLN A 4 -10.17 19.65 -8.32
C GLN A 4 -10.69 18.23 -8.14
N ARG A 5 -11.29 17.72 -9.22
CA ARG A 5 -11.75 16.34 -9.31
C ARG A 5 -10.60 15.40 -8.96
N ILE A 6 -10.78 14.63 -7.90
CA ILE A 6 -9.80 13.62 -7.47
C ILE A 6 -9.72 12.55 -8.56
N PRO A 7 -8.52 12.27 -9.09
CA PRO A 7 -8.39 11.39 -10.24
C PRO A 7 -8.69 9.94 -9.85
N SER A 8 -9.39 9.23 -10.72
CA SER A 8 -9.57 7.77 -10.61
C SER A 8 -8.37 7.00 -11.13
N VAL A 9 -7.51 7.64 -11.94
CA VAL A 9 -6.27 7.05 -12.47
C VAL A 9 -5.08 7.85 -11.95
N ILE A 10 -4.15 7.20 -11.28
CA ILE A 10 -2.95 7.81 -10.71
C ILE A 10 -1.72 7.10 -11.26
N GLU A 11 -0.80 7.89 -11.84
CA GLU A 11 0.45 7.39 -12.38
C GLU A 11 1.64 7.88 -11.56
N ARG A 12 2.62 7.00 -11.36
CA ARG A 12 3.94 7.32 -10.82
C ARG A 12 5.00 7.09 -11.88
N PRO A 13 6.01 7.97 -11.99
CA PRO A 13 7.09 7.80 -12.95
C PRO A 13 8.07 6.70 -12.53
N LEU A 14 8.90 6.25 -13.48
CA LEU A 14 10.06 5.41 -13.22
C LEU A 14 11.04 6.07 -12.20
N PRO A 15 11.84 5.29 -11.46
CA PRO A 15 12.03 3.83 -11.57
C PRO A 15 10.90 2.99 -10.95
N ASN A 16 10.16 3.51 -9.97
CA ASN A 16 9.02 2.81 -9.34
C ASN A 16 7.71 3.03 -10.11
N GLY A 17 7.78 2.97 -11.44
CA GLY A 17 6.66 3.33 -12.32
C GLY A 17 5.45 2.42 -12.11
N VAL A 18 4.27 3.00 -11.93
CA VAL A 18 3.03 2.23 -11.74
C VAL A 18 1.83 3.11 -12.02
N ILE A 19 0.81 2.53 -12.64
CA ILE A 19 -0.49 3.17 -12.85
C ILE A 19 -1.53 2.41 -12.01
N TYR A 20 -2.24 3.16 -11.18
CA TYR A 20 -3.39 2.70 -10.42
C TYR A 20 -4.65 3.23 -11.07
N ASP A 21 -5.55 2.34 -11.49
CA ASP A 21 -6.88 2.67 -11.98
C ASP A 21 -7.94 2.15 -11.01
N MET A 22 -8.57 3.09 -10.31
CA MET A 22 -9.64 2.93 -9.31
C MET A 22 -11.00 3.35 -9.88
N SER A 23 -11.16 3.36 -11.21
CA SER A 23 -12.43 3.70 -11.87
C SER A 23 -13.53 2.67 -11.63
N THR A 24 -13.16 1.43 -11.30
CA THR A 24 -14.11 0.36 -10.97
C THR A 24 -14.18 0.20 -9.45
N VAL A 25 -15.37 0.32 -8.86
CA VAL A 25 -15.57 0.13 -7.42
C VAL A 25 -15.22 -1.30 -7.01
N GLY A 26 -14.57 -1.46 -5.86
CA GLY A 26 -14.25 -2.76 -5.26
C GLY A 26 -13.00 -3.45 -5.81
N GLN A 27 -12.36 -2.86 -6.82
CA GLN A 27 -11.09 -3.36 -7.33
C GLN A 27 -10.16 -2.21 -7.75
N VAL A 28 -8.87 -2.52 -7.85
CA VAL A 28 -7.86 -1.62 -8.39
C VAL A 28 -7.10 -2.34 -9.47
N ARG A 29 -7.08 -1.75 -10.67
CA ARG A 29 -6.24 -2.23 -11.76
C ARG A 29 -4.87 -1.58 -11.63
N ILE A 30 -3.84 -2.41 -11.48
CA ILE A 30 -2.45 -2.00 -11.30
C ILE A 30 -1.67 -2.40 -12.54
N THR A 31 -1.10 -1.41 -13.20
CA THR A 31 -0.30 -1.59 -14.41
C THR A 31 1.13 -1.20 -14.13
N LEU A 32 2.07 -2.11 -14.40
CA LEU A 32 3.50 -1.88 -14.25
C LEU A 32 4.13 -1.79 -15.65
N PRO A 33 4.66 -0.62 -16.04
CA PRO A 33 5.39 -0.49 -17.30
C PRO A 33 6.68 -1.31 -17.28
N GLU A 34 7.26 -1.50 -18.47
CA GLU A 34 8.60 -2.07 -18.60
C GLU A 34 9.61 -1.27 -17.76
N LEU A 35 10.62 -1.96 -17.21
CA LEU A 35 11.66 -1.42 -16.34
C LEU A 35 11.18 -0.90 -14.98
N SER A 36 9.89 -1.04 -14.63
CA SER A 36 9.43 -0.69 -13.30
C SER A 36 10.08 -1.57 -12.22
N THR A 37 10.66 -0.92 -11.21
CA THR A 37 11.18 -1.53 -9.99
C THR A 37 10.14 -1.58 -8.87
N TRP A 38 8.88 -1.25 -9.17
CA TRP A 38 7.81 -1.26 -8.19
C TRP A 38 7.59 -2.68 -7.63
N SER A 39 7.40 -2.77 -6.31
CA SER A 39 6.78 -3.92 -5.65
C SER A 39 5.64 -3.45 -4.74
N SER A 40 4.74 -4.37 -4.41
CA SER A 40 3.72 -4.11 -3.38
C SER A 40 4.31 -3.90 -1.99
N GLY A 41 5.59 -4.25 -1.80
CA GLY A 41 6.21 -4.43 -0.49
C GLY A 41 5.70 -5.69 0.22
N LEU A 42 6.51 -6.23 1.13
CA LEU A 42 6.13 -7.36 1.97
C LEU A 42 5.16 -6.90 3.07
N HIS A 43 3.95 -7.44 3.07
CA HIS A 43 2.91 -7.05 4.01
C HIS A 43 1.88 -8.18 4.23
N TRP A 44 0.93 -7.95 5.14
CA TRP A 44 -0.26 -8.77 5.31
C TRP A 44 -1.51 -7.91 5.59
N HIS A 45 -2.66 -8.57 5.49
CA HIS A 45 -3.97 -8.03 5.83
C HIS A 45 -4.54 -8.83 7.01
N GLU A 46 -5.25 -8.20 7.94
CA GLU A 46 -5.83 -8.84 9.13
C GLU A 46 -7.34 -8.98 9.02
N THR A 47 -7.98 -8.06 8.31
CA THR A 47 -9.44 -8.00 8.17
C THR A 47 -9.93 -8.36 6.78
N HIS A 48 -9.06 -8.30 5.77
CA HIS A 48 -9.38 -8.61 4.38
C HIS A 48 -8.61 -9.83 3.87
N ASP A 49 -9.31 -10.72 3.16
CA ASP A 49 -8.64 -11.56 2.17
C ASP A 49 -8.36 -10.69 0.94
N GLU A 50 -7.25 -10.91 0.24
CA GLU A 50 -6.94 -10.26 -1.02
C GLU A 50 -6.98 -11.27 -2.18
N TYR A 51 -7.35 -10.81 -3.37
CA TYR A 51 -7.28 -11.57 -4.59
C TYR A 51 -6.47 -10.80 -5.64
N LEU A 52 -5.47 -11.48 -6.22
CA LEU A 52 -4.59 -10.95 -7.26
C LEU A 52 -4.90 -11.67 -8.57
N LYS A 53 -5.57 -10.99 -9.50
CA LYS A 53 -5.83 -11.53 -10.84
C LYS A 53 -4.81 -11.00 -11.84
N VAL A 54 -3.99 -11.88 -12.39
CA VAL A 54 -3.00 -11.53 -13.42
C VAL A 54 -3.73 -11.47 -14.77
N VAL A 55 -3.84 -10.28 -15.34
CA VAL A 55 -4.58 -10.03 -16.58
C VAL A 55 -3.64 -10.06 -17.79
N LYS A 56 -2.40 -9.58 -17.63
CA LYS A 56 -1.39 -9.50 -18.68
C LYS A 56 0.01 -9.60 -18.06
N GLY A 57 0.96 -10.17 -18.80
CA GLY A 57 2.33 -10.31 -18.35
C GLY A 57 2.52 -11.39 -17.29
N ALA A 58 3.66 -11.30 -16.60
CA ALA A 58 4.04 -12.23 -15.55
C ALA A 58 4.47 -11.49 -14.28
N ILE A 59 3.98 -11.95 -13.14
CA ILE A 59 4.38 -11.47 -11.83
C ILE A 59 5.19 -12.50 -11.09
N ARG A 60 6.15 -12.04 -10.28
CA ARG A 60 6.75 -12.84 -9.22
C ARG A 60 5.97 -12.54 -7.95
N VAL A 61 5.45 -13.58 -7.33
CA VAL A 61 4.69 -13.50 -6.08
C VAL A 61 5.45 -14.27 -5.00
N ARG A 62 5.57 -13.65 -3.84
CA ARG A 62 5.87 -14.32 -2.58
C ARG A 62 4.55 -14.46 -1.82
N LEU A 63 4.24 -15.68 -1.35
CA LEU A 63 3.12 -15.97 -0.46
C LEU A 63 3.62 -16.89 0.66
N GLY A 64 3.80 -16.33 1.85
CA GLY A 64 4.55 -16.92 2.95
C GLY A 64 5.99 -17.21 2.50
N ASP A 65 6.31 -18.50 2.46
CA ASP A 65 7.62 -19.01 2.03
C ASP A 65 7.69 -19.34 0.54
N LEU A 66 6.53 -19.50 -0.10
CA LEU A 66 6.46 -19.85 -1.50
C LEU A 66 6.80 -18.63 -2.35
N ARG A 67 7.74 -18.80 -3.28
CA ARG A 67 8.02 -17.83 -4.34
C ARG A 67 7.72 -18.50 -5.67
N GLN A 68 6.87 -17.88 -6.47
CA GLN A 68 6.45 -18.41 -7.76
C GLN A 68 6.29 -17.30 -8.79
N VAL A 69 6.44 -17.67 -10.06
CA VAL A 69 6.11 -16.81 -11.20
C VAL A 69 4.75 -17.23 -11.72
N ILE A 70 3.87 -16.25 -11.93
CA ILE A 70 2.51 -16.47 -12.38
C ILE A 70 2.30 -15.58 -13.60
N SER A 71 1.93 -16.21 -14.71
CA SER A 71 1.81 -15.56 -16.02
C SER A 71 0.38 -15.67 -16.54
N ALA A 72 -0.10 -14.59 -17.14
CA ALA A 72 -1.31 -14.59 -17.90
C ALA A 72 -1.04 -14.95 -19.38
N THR A 73 -2.05 -15.51 -20.04
CA THR A 73 -2.12 -15.64 -21.49
C THR A 73 -3.50 -15.18 -21.95
N ASP A 74 -3.71 -14.97 -23.26
CA ASP A 74 -5.00 -14.53 -23.80
C ASP A 74 -6.17 -15.44 -23.40
N GLY A 75 -5.90 -16.74 -23.19
CA GLY A 75 -6.90 -17.73 -22.78
C GLY A 75 -6.93 -18.05 -21.28
N ASN A 76 -5.99 -17.53 -20.48
CA ASN A 76 -5.90 -17.86 -19.05
C ASN A 76 -5.36 -16.68 -18.23
N GLN A 77 -6.22 -16.14 -17.36
CA GLN A 77 -5.90 -15.04 -16.44
C GLN A 77 -5.99 -15.56 -15.00
N PRO A 78 -4.90 -16.13 -14.44
CA PRO A 78 -4.95 -16.77 -13.14
C PRO A 78 -5.25 -15.75 -12.02
N GLU A 79 -6.00 -16.19 -11.02
CA GLU A 79 -6.28 -15.43 -9.81
C GLU A 79 -5.76 -16.17 -8.57
N ILE A 80 -5.08 -15.43 -7.70
CA ILE A 80 -4.45 -15.93 -6.48
C ILE A 80 -5.23 -15.39 -5.31
N LYS A 81 -5.70 -16.27 -4.42
CA LYS A 81 -6.20 -15.86 -3.12
C LYS A 81 -5.03 -15.69 -2.14
N VAL A 82 -4.97 -14.54 -1.49
CA VAL A 82 -4.08 -14.20 -0.40
C VAL A 82 -4.95 -14.14 0.87
N PRO A 83 -4.92 -15.18 1.72
CA PRO A 83 -5.69 -15.18 2.95
C PRO A 83 -5.20 -14.12 3.94
N ARG A 84 -6.08 -13.68 4.84
CA ARG A 84 -5.68 -12.89 6.02
C ARG A 84 -4.47 -13.52 6.73
N TYR A 85 -3.61 -12.66 7.27
CA TYR A 85 -2.33 -12.97 7.92
C TYR A 85 -1.28 -13.63 7.02
N ALA A 86 -1.60 -13.93 5.75
CA ALA A 86 -0.60 -14.42 4.81
C ALA A 86 0.32 -13.27 4.39
N TRP A 87 1.60 -13.43 4.71
CA TRP A 87 2.61 -12.48 4.26
C TRP A 87 2.80 -12.62 2.76
N HIS A 88 2.74 -11.52 2.04
CA HIS A 88 2.84 -11.57 0.60
C HIS A 88 3.47 -10.30 0.03
N GLU A 89 4.04 -10.46 -1.15
CA GLU A 89 4.60 -9.41 -1.96
C GLU A 89 4.49 -9.82 -3.42
N TRP A 90 4.26 -8.87 -4.32
CA TRP A 90 4.40 -9.13 -5.74
C TRP A 90 5.03 -7.96 -6.49
N GLN A 91 5.61 -8.29 -7.63
CA GLN A 91 6.24 -7.36 -8.57
C GLN A 91 6.29 -8.01 -9.97
N ARG A 92 6.80 -7.28 -10.96
CA ARG A 92 7.11 -7.85 -12.27
C ARG A 92 8.04 -9.07 -12.13
N ALA A 93 7.82 -10.11 -12.94
CA ALA A 93 8.67 -11.30 -12.90
C ALA A 93 10.09 -11.05 -13.45
N ALA A 94 10.19 -10.14 -14.43
CA ALA A 94 11.41 -9.68 -15.08
C ALA A 94 11.36 -8.14 -15.29
N PRO A 95 12.53 -7.45 -15.30
CA PRO A 95 12.58 -6.01 -15.53
C PRO A 95 12.08 -5.63 -16.93
N GLU A 96 12.58 -6.33 -17.95
CA GLU A 96 12.24 -6.14 -19.36
C GLU A 96 11.06 -7.02 -19.79
N GLY A 97 10.48 -6.69 -20.94
CA GLY A 97 9.38 -7.43 -21.54
C GLY A 97 8.05 -6.69 -21.45
N GLU A 98 6.95 -7.42 -21.67
CA GLU A 98 5.65 -6.79 -21.77
C GLU A 98 5.19 -6.12 -20.48
N GLU A 99 4.34 -5.11 -20.63
CA GLU A 99 3.62 -4.50 -19.53
C GLU A 99 2.85 -5.56 -18.71
N VAL A 100 2.91 -5.42 -17.38
CA VAL A 100 2.22 -6.31 -16.45
C VAL A 100 0.97 -5.63 -15.96
N VAL A 101 -0.15 -6.35 -15.95
CA VAL A 101 -1.43 -5.85 -15.44
C VAL A 101 -1.99 -6.84 -14.44
N VAL A 102 -2.28 -6.35 -13.24
CA VAL A 102 -2.94 -7.09 -12.16
C VAL A 102 -4.21 -6.35 -11.74
N ILE A 103 -5.27 -7.10 -11.42
CA ILE A 103 -6.42 -6.55 -10.70
C ILE A 103 -6.32 -7.03 -9.26
N GLU A 104 -6.31 -6.09 -8.33
CA GLU A 104 -6.39 -6.36 -6.89
C GLU A 104 -7.81 -6.07 -6.39
N ARG A 105 -8.36 -6.99 -5.61
CA ARG A 105 -9.65 -6.83 -4.91
C ARG A 105 -9.58 -7.47 -3.54
N THR A 106 -10.42 -7.01 -2.62
CA THR A 106 -10.44 -7.50 -1.23
C THR A 106 -11.80 -8.08 -0.85
N GLU A 107 -11.81 -8.96 0.15
CA GLU A 107 -13.03 -9.48 0.78
C GLU A 107 -12.96 -9.27 2.30
N PRO A 108 -13.88 -8.49 2.91
CA PRO A 108 -15.08 -7.91 2.31
C PRO A 108 -14.81 -6.86 1.22
N ASP A 109 -15.69 -6.78 0.22
CA ASP A 109 -15.66 -5.74 -0.79
C ASP A 109 -16.32 -4.47 -0.23
N ASP A 110 -15.50 -3.70 0.45
CA ASP A 110 -15.92 -2.49 1.15
C ASP A 110 -15.24 -1.24 0.58
N ASN A 111 -14.58 -1.37 -0.58
CA ASN A 111 -13.82 -0.34 -1.27
C ASN A 111 -12.65 0.28 -0.47
N GLU A 112 -12.25 -0.27 0.70
CA GLU A 112 -11.10 0.25 1.45
C GLU A 112 -9.79 0.13 0.66
N LYS A 113 -9.66 -0.86 -0.24
CA LYS A 113 -8.51 -1.00 -1.14
C LYS A 113 -8.31 0.24 -2.03
N ALA A 114 -9.38 0.79 -2.63
CA ALA A 114 -9.27 2.01 -3.44
C ALA A 114 -8.93 3.23 -2.56
N ILE A 115 -9.55 3.35 -1.38
CA ILE A 115 -9.25 4.40 -0.40
C ILE A 115 -7.78 4.37 0.03
N PHE A 116 -7.23 3.17 0.21
CA PHE A 116 -5.82 2.97 0.48
C PHE A 116 -4.94 3.54 -0.63
N PHE A 117 -5.16 3.17 -1.88
CA PHE A 117 -4.34 3.66 -2.99
C PHE A 117 -4.49 5.16 -3.26
N TRP A 118 -5.68 5.73 -3.07
CA TRP A 118 -5.89 7.17 -3.13
C TRP A 118 -5.04 7.91 -2.09
N ASN A 119 -5.06 7.47 -0.83
CA ASN A 119 -4.32 8.16 0.24
C ASN A 119 -2.82 7.90 0.17
N LEU A 120 -2.39 6.68 -0.16
CA LEU A 120 -0.99 6.32 -0.36
C LEU A 120 -0.36 7.19 -1.46
N ASN A 121 -0.98 7.23 -2.64
CA ASN A 121 -0.43 8.00 -3.75
C ASN A 121 -0.60 9.50 -3.53
N GLY A 122 -1.68 9.92 -2.87
CA GLY A 122 -1.85 11.31 -2.45
C GLY A 122 -0.67 11.80 -1.61
N VAL A 123 -0.25 11.03 -0.60
CA VAL A 123 0.92 11.39 0.22
C VAL A 123 2.21 11.39 -0.60
N ILE A 124 2.46 10.35 -1.39
CA ILE A 124 3.70 10.20 -2.17
C ILE A 124 3.87 11.33 -3.20
N LEU A 125 2.79 11.71 -3.89
CA LEU A 125 2.83 12.71 -4.97
C LEU A 125 2.72 14.15 -4.46
N ASP A 126 2.08 14.37 -3.30
CA ASP A 126 1.88 15.71 -2.73
C ASP A 126 3.04 16.15 -1.83
N SER A 127 3.69 15.23 -1.11
CA SER A 127 4.76 15.58 -0.15
C SER A 127 5.94 16.32 -0.81
N PRO A 128 6.46 15.92 -1.98
CA PRO A 128 7.52 16.68 -2.65
C PRO A 128 7.09 18.09 -3.05
N LYS A 129 5.80 18.31 -3.35
CA LYS A 129 5.27 19.64 -3.70
C LYS A 129 5.31 20.61 -2.53
N MET A 130 5.29 20.10 -1.29
CA MET A 130 5.46 20.92 -0.08
C MET A 130 6.85 21.57 0.02
N LEU A 131 7.85 21.04 -0.69
CA LEU A 131 9.18 21.64 -0.77
C LEU A 131 9.25 22.79 -1.77
N SER A 132 8.40 22.77 -2.81
CA SER A 132 8.33 23.80 -3.84
C SER A 132 7.33 24.93 -3.53
N ASP A 133 6.49 24.75 -2.52
CA ASP A 133 5.52 25.77 -2.09
C ASP A 133 6.21 26.86 -1.26
N GLU A 134 6.32 28.07 -1.80
CA GLU A 134 6.97 29.22 -1.13
C GLU A 134 6.26 29.66 0.17
N THR A 135 5.00 29.25 0.36
CA THR A 135 4.24 29.51 1.57
C THR A 135 4.55 28.52 2.70
N SER A 136 5.16 27.37 2.37
CA SER A 136 5.58 26.36 3.33
C SER A 136 6.81 26.82 4.12
N VAL A 137 6.86 26.53 5.43
CA VAL A 137 8.07 26.79 6.24
C VAL A 137 9.19 25.82 5.84
N VAL A 138 8.84 24.63 5.34
CA VAL A 138 9.79 23.59 4.96
C VAL A 138 10.60 23.99 3.72
N SER A 139 10.00 24.70 2.76
CA SER A 139 10.69 25.16 1.55
C SER A 139 11.82 26.16 1.84
N ARG A 140 11.79 26.80 3.03
CA ARG A 140 12.84 27.74 3.49
C ARG A 140 14.01 27.06 4.21
N LEU A 141 13.91 25.76 4.49
CA LEU A 141 15.00 25.02 5.14
C LEU A 141 16.13 24.70 4.16
N PRO A 142 17.38 24.53 4.64
CA PRO A 142 18.47 23.96 3.84
C PRO A 142 18.09 22.63 3.20
N SER A 143 18.52 22.37 1.95
CA SER A 143 18.09 21.19 1.16
C SER A 143 18.32 19.84 1.86
N ARG A 144 19.37 19.69 2.68
CA ARG A 144 19.59 18.47 3.48
C ARG A 144 18.48 18.23 4.51
N LEU A 145 17.98 19.29 5.14
CA LEU A 145 16.89 19.21 6.11
C LEU A 145 15.54 18.99 5.43
N GLN A 146 15.36 19.50 4.20
CA GLN A 146 14.18 19.20 3.38
C GLN A 146 14.12 17.70 3.03
N GLY A 147 15.24 17.13 2.60
CA GLY A 147 15.34 15.69 2.33
C GLY A 147 15.02 14.86 3.59
N LEU A 148 15.69 15.17 4.70
CA LEU A 148 15.43 14.49 5.98
C LEU A 148 13.97 14.63 6.43
N PHE A 149 13.35 15.80 6.22
CA PHE A 149 11.95 16.01 6.52
C PHE A 149 11.07 15.06 5.69
N LEU A 150 11.28 14.96 4.37
CA LEU A 150 10.51 14.03 3.53
C LEU A 150 10.73 12.57 3.92
N ASP A 151 11.97 12.20 4.23
CA ASP A 151 12.37 10.85 4.64
C ASP A 151 11.69 10.41 5.94
N ILE A 152 11.26 11.36 6.77
CA ILE A 152 10.49 11.07 8.00
C ILE A 152 8.99 11.24 7.75
N TRP A 153 8.60 12.30 7.05
CA TRP A 153 7.21 12.71 6.86
C TRP A 153 6.42 11.72 6.00
N ILE A 154 7.01 11.24 4.90
CA ILE A 154 6.33 10.28 4.02
C ILE A 154 6.11 8.96 4.76
N PRO A 155 7.13 8.30 5.35
CA PRO A 155 6.91 7.06 6.09
C PRO A 155 5.92 7.21 7.24
N LEU A 156 5.97 8.30 8.01
CA LEU A 156 5.01 8.55 9.09
C LEU A 156 3.57 8.52 8.57
N ASN A 157 3.29 9.25 7.49
CA ASN A 157 1.96 9.28 6.88
C ASN A 157 1.55 7.92 6.32
N LEU A 158 2.45 7.22 5.65
CA LEU A 158 2.19 5.89 5.12
C LEU A 158 1.91 4.87 6.24
N PHE A 159 2.64 4.91 7.35
CA PHE A 159 2.41 4.00 8.48
C PHE A 159 1.04 4.21 9.13
N ILE A 160 0.59 5.47 9.24
CA ILE A 160 -0.76 5.79 9.73
C ILE A 160 -1.82 5.21 8.79
N ILE A 161 -1.61 5.34 7.47
CA ILE A 161 -2.49 4.79 6.43
C ILE A 161 -2.51 3.25 6.52
N PHE A 162 -1.33 2.61 6.52
CA PHE A 162 -1.16 1.16 6.60
C PHE A 162 -1.90 0.54 7.77
N ARG A 163 -1.74 1.11 8.96
CA ARG A 163 -2.44 0.62 10.15
C ARG A 163 -3.95 0.78 10.04
N SER A 164 -4.41 1.87 9.44
CA SER A 164 -5.83 2.22 9.43
C SER A 164 -6.61 1.49 8.34
N LEU A 165 -5.97 1.17 7.23
CA LEU A 165 -6.56 0.55 6.03
C LEU A 165 -5.98 -0.85 5.77
N ASP A 166 -5.70 -1.57 6.86
CA ASP A 166 -5.42 -3.00 6.85
C ASP A 166 -4.25 -3.45 5.96
N ASN A 167 -3.15 -2.69 5.86
CA ASN A 167 -2.03 -3.03 4.98
C ASN A 167 -0.71 -3.05 5.77
N ILE A 168 -0.53 -4.06 6.64
CA ILE A 168 0.51 -4.07 7.67
C ILE A 168 1.86 -4.52 7.07
N PRO A 169 2.90 -3.65 7.04
CA PRO A 169 4.20 -4.02 6.49
C PRO A 169 4.94 -5.01 7.39
N VAL A 170 5.72 -5.91 6.79
CA VAL A 170 6.73 -6.71 7.49
C VAL A 170 8.04 -5.95 7.49
N PHE A 171 8.55 -5.57 8.68
CA PHE A 171 9.73 -4.72 8.77
C PHE A 171 11.07 -5.49 8.80
N LEU A 172 11.14 -6.65 9.46
CA LEU A 172 12.43 -7.37 9.60
C LEU A 172 12.52 -8.56 8.65
N ASP A 173 11.43 -9.30 8.42
CA ASP A 173 11.46 -10.59 7.71
C ASP A 173 12.48 -11.56 8.37
N ALA A 174 12.45 -11.60 9.71
CA ALA A 174 13.39 -12.31 10.55
C ALA A 174 13.51 -13.81 10.22
N PRO A 175 12.42 -14.53 9.85
CA PRO A 175 12.52 -15.91 9.38
C PRO A 175 13.46 -16.12 8.19
N ASN A 176 13.44 -15.22 7.19
CA ASN A 176 14.32 -15.32 6.03
C ASN A 176 15.75 -14.88 6.33
N LEU A 177 15.93 -13.82 7.14
CA LEU A 177 17.25 -13.33 7.53
C LEU A 177 18.07 -14.40 8.25
N SER A 178 17.42 -15.16 9.12
CA SER A 178 18.06 -16.18 9.95
C SER A 178 18.26 -17.54 9.25
N ARG A 179 17.70 -17.72 8.03
CA ARG A 179 17.73 -18.99 7.25
C ARG A 179 17.31 -20.22 8.07
N VAL A 180 16.43 -20.05 9.04
CA VAL A 180 16.03 -21.10 9.98
C VAL A 180 15.15 -22.13 9.27
N SER A 181 15.53 -23.41 9.39
CA SER A 181 14.77 -24.56 8.90
C SER A 181 13.81 -25.14 9.95
N ASP A 182 13.99 -24.83 11.24
CA ASP A 182 13.08 -25.28 12.31
C ASP A 182 11.77 -24.48 12.28
N ASN A 183 10.66 -25.21 12.06
CA ASN A 183 9.31 -24.64 12.00
C ASN A 183 8.89 -23.91 13.29
N ARG A 184 9.33 -24.35 14.47
CA ARG A 184 8.97 -23.70 15.74
C ARG A 184 9.66 -22.36 15.89
N LEU A 185 10.97 -22.33 15.65
CA LEU A 185 11.74 -21.10 15.70
C LEU A 185 11.29 -20.13 14.60
N ARG A 186 10.94 -20.63 13.42
CA ARG A 186 10.33 -19.82 12.34
C ARG A 186 9.04 -19.15 12.79
N SER A 187 8.12 -19.90 13.40
CA SER A 187 6.87 -19.33 13.91
C SER A 187 7.11 -18.29 15.00
N LEU A 188 8.08 -18.52 15.89
CA LEU A 188 8.48 -17.54 16.89
C LEU A 188 8.99 -16.23 16.24
N LEU A 189 9.87 -16.32 15.25
CA LEU A 189 10.39 -15.17 14.53
C LEU A 189 9.28 -14.41 13.77
N GLN A 190 8.34 -15.13 13.17
CA GLN A 190 7.18 -14.51 12.51
C GLN A 190 6.30 -13.74 13.51
N ASN A 191 6.08 -14.30 14.71
CA ASN A 191 5.35 -13.60 15.77
C ASN A 191 6.10 -12.36 16.27
N ILE A 192 7.43 -12.40 16.34
CA ILE A 192 8.24 -11.22 16.66
C ILE A 192 8.03 -10.13 15.61
N ASP A 193 8.08 -10.47 14.32
CA ASP A 193 7.81 -9.51 13.24
C ASP A 193 6.41 -8.89 13.35
N ILE A 194 5.38 -9.69 13.63
CA ILE A 194 4.01 -9.19 13.85
C ILE A 194 4.00 -8.15 14.99
N VAL A 195 4.59 -8.48 16.14
CA VAL A 195 4.65 -7.58 17.30
C VAL A 195 5.42 -6.30 16.95
N VAL A 196 6.55 -6.42 16.28
CA VAL A 196 7.39 -5.28 15.87
C VAL A 196 6.63 -4.36 14.92
N SER A 197 5.96 -4.90 13.90
CA SER A 197 5.15 -4.11 12.97
C SER A 197 4.03 -3.37 13.70
N HIS A 198 3.27 -4.05 14.56
CA HIS A 198 2.23 -3.36 15.33
C HIS A 198 2.79 -2.27 16.24
N LEU A 199 3.93 -2.50 16.89
CA LEU A 199 4.55 -1.50 17.76
C LEU A 199 4.98 -0.27 16.96
N ILE A 200 5.66 -0.46 15.82
CA ILE A 200 6.07 0.63 14.93
C ILE A 200 4.85 1.42 14.44
N LEU A 201 3.82 0.72 13.95
CA LEU A 201 2.60 1.36 13.46
C LEU A 201 1.81 2.06 14.57
N LEU A 202 1.81 1.51 15.80
CA LEU A 202 1.17 2.11 16.98
C LEU A 202 1.86 3.43 17.34
N VAL A 203 3.19 3.43 17.43
CA VAL A 203 3.99 4.64 17.71
C VAL A 203 3.77 5.69 16.62
N ALA A 204 3.84 5.29 15.35
CA ALA A 204 3.60 6.19 14.22
C ALA A 204 2.19 6.78 14.24
N SER A 205 1.18 5.99 14.57
CA SER A 205 -0.20 6.48 14.71
C SER A 205 -0.37 7.46 15.86
N TRP A 206 0.29 7.21 16.99
CA TRP A 206 0.24 8.12 18.13
C TRP A 206 0.90 9.46 17.80
N ALA A 207 2.10 9.43 17.20
CA ALA A 207 2.76 10.63 16.69
C ALA A 207 1.93 11.35 15.61
N GLY A 208 1.29 10.60 14.72
CA GLY A 208 0.39 11.14 13.72
C GLY A 208 -0.81 11.86 14.33
N TRP A 209 -1.43 11.25 15.33
CA TRP A 209 -2.55 11.81 16.04
C TRP A 209 -2.19 13.11 16.78
N THR A 210 -1.02 13.18 17.44
CA THR A 210 -0.57 14.42 18.11
C THR A 210 -0.28 15.55 17.12
N LEU A 211 0.11 15.21 15.89
CA LEU A 211 0.32 16.16 14.79
C LEU A 211 -0.95 16.45 13.98
N GLY A 212 -2.11 15.88 14.36
CA GLY A 212 -3.38 16.07 13.66
C GLY A 212 -3.47 15.36 12.31
N LEU A 213 -2.55 14.44 11.99
CA LEU A 213 -2.56 13.66 10.76
C LEU A 213 -3.73 12.68 10.76
N GLN A 214 -4.40 12.60 9.61
CA GLN A 214 -5.50 11.67 9.37
C GLN A 214 -5.08 10.59 8.37
N PRO A 215 -5.45 9.31 8.60
CA PRO A 215 -5.18 8.23 7.67
C PRO A 215 -5.93 8.38 6.35
N VAL A 216 -7.18 8.86 6.39
CA VAL A 216 -7.98 9.11 5.20
C VAL A 216 -8.26 10.60 5.10
N ARG A 217 -7.78 11.21 4.02
CA ARG A 217 -7.89 12.64 3.77
C ARG A 217 -8.85 12.92 2.63
N ARG A 218 -9.78 13.84 2.86
CA ARG A 218 -10.76 14.28 1.85
C ARG A 218 -10.09 14.82 0.58
N LYS A 219 -8.95 15.52 0.72
CA LYS A 219 -8.22 16.04 -0.44
C LYS A 219 -7.66 14.96 -1.39
N TYR A 220 -7.59 13.71 -0.94
CA TYR A 220 -7.09 12.59 -1.75
C TYR A 220 -8.18 11.56 -2.09
N THR A 221 -9.33 11.59 -1.41
CA THR A 221 -10.39 10.58 -1.54
C THR A 221 -11.66 11.20 -2.13
N PRO A 222 -12.26 10.64 -3.20
CA PRO A 222 -13.55 11.10 -3.73
C PRO A 222 -14.61 11.22 -2.62
N GLU A 223 -15.48 12.24 -2.71
CA GLU A 223 -16.38 12.61 -1.60
C GLU A 223 -17.39 11.48 -1.28
N ASP A 224 -17.90 10.80 -2.29
CA ASP A 224 -18.81 9.65 -2.16
C ASP A 224 -18.13 8.46 -1.46
N ALA A 225 -16.90 8.13 -1.86
CA ALA A 225 -16.09 7.09 -1.23
C ALA A 225 -15.76 7.46 0.23
N TYR A 226 -15.37 8.72 0.47
CA TYR A 226 -15.07 9.22 1.82
C TYR A 226 -16.29 9.18 2.73
N ALA A 227 -17.44 9.65 2.27
CA ALA A 227 -18.68 9.67 3.05
C ALA A 227 -19.11 8.25 3.44
N THR A 228 -19.04 7.31 2.50
CA THR A 228 -19.38 5.90 2.72
C THR A 228 -18.45 5.25 3.75
N TRP A 229 -17.14 5.46 3.62
CA TRP A 229 -16.14 4.98 4.56
C TRP A 229 -16.32 5.56 5.97
N HIS A 230 -16.51 6.88 6.06
CA HIS A 230 -16.69 7.57 7.33
C HIS A 230 -17.95 7.11 8.07
N SER A 231 -19.05 6.88 7.34
CA SER A 231 -20.30 6.34 7.88
C SER A 231 -20.10 4.95 8.49
N ARG A 232 -19.43 4.04 7.75
CA ARG A 232 -19.12 2.68 8.24
C ARG A 232 -18.28 2.70 9.51
N ARG A 233 -17.21 3.50 9.53
CA ARG A 233 -16.34 3.63 10.73
C ARG A 233 -17.08 4.20 11.93
N LYS A 234 -18.00 5.16 11.73
CA LYS A 234 -18.83 5.70 12.81
C LYS A 234 -19.78 4.64 13.38
N ASN A 235 -20.35 3.78 12.54
CA ASN A 235 -21.25 2.72 12.97
C ASN A 235 -20.52 1.60 13.72
N ALA A 236 -19.32 1.21 13.27
CA ALA A 236 -18.47 0.25 13.97
C ALA A 236 -18.12 0.74 15.39
N LYS A 237 -17.81 2.03 15.57
CA LYS A 237 -17.54 2.62 16.90
C LYS A 237 -18.74 2.69 17.84
N LYS A 238 -19.97 2.59 17.33
CA LYS A 238 -21.20 2.59 18.16
C LYS A 238 -21.59 1.19 18.62
N THR A 239 -21.04 0.16 17.98
CA THR A 239 -21.40 -1.24 18.20
C THR A 239 -20.33 -2.01 18.98
N ALA A 240 -19.17 -1.40 19.20
CA ALA A 240 -18.08 -1.86 20.07
C ALA A 240 -18.11 -1.12 21.41
#